data_AF-A0A1H8ZE57-F1
#
_entry.id   AF-A0A1H8ZE57-F1
#
_cell.length_a   1.000
_cell.length_b   1.000
_cell.length_c   1.000
_cell.angle_alpha   90.00
_cell.angle_beta   90.00
_cell.angle_gamma   90.00
#
_symmetry.space_group_name_H-M   'P 1'
#
loop_
_entity.id
_entity.type
_entity.pdbx_description
1 polymer ?
#
loop_
_entity_poly.entity_id
_entity_poly.type
_entity_poly.pdbx_seq_one_letter_code
_entity_poly.pdbx_strand_id
1 'polypeptide(L)'
;MKLMIHMKKIIINTIITILIVSLGVLFYEAYNYCKKEVKINRWADDYFFVLTYKDELAFDEVKLEIQAFYFELECGKKYSVEDLKAAYVERNDLFYDYMDTFFQIHYAPRELEYSLSNISLEEWNLFFSSLTQEEKDITKHIYIEEQKMVTDYYGDSRVKLYNLTEAQRLEFHNLYKNPNYVLDDELMETNQPLVGVPIY
;
A
#
# COMPACT_ATOMS: atom_id res chain seq x y z
N MET A 1 -62.75 18.51 31.96
CA MET A 1 -61.63 17.95 32.76
C MET A 1 -61.08 16.63 32.21
N LYS A 2 -61.89 15.59 31.94
CA LYS A 2 -61.42 14.29 31.39
C LYS A 2 -60.73 14.37 30.02
N LEU A 3 -61.25 15.18 29.07
CA LEU A 3 -60.69 15.33 27.72
C LEU A 3 -59.24 15.89 27.75
N MET A 4 -59.01 16.86 28.62
CA MET A 4 -57.72 17.53 28.80
C MET A 4 -56.66 16.58 29.39
N ILE A 5 -57.07 15.65 30.26
CA ILE A 5 -56.20 14.62 30.83
C ILE A 5 -55.83 13.57 29.75
N HIS A 6 -56.77 13.24 28.87
CA HIS A 6 -56.56 12.28 27.79
C HIS A 6 -55.60 12.83 26.71
N MET A 7 -55.79 14.09 26.30
CA MET A 7 -54.87 14.78 25.40
C MET A 7 -53.44 14.87 25.98
N LYS A 8 -53.30 15.20 27.27
CA LYS A 8 -51.98 15.22 27.93
C LYS A 8 -51.29 13.86 27.88
N LYS A 9 -52.03 12.75 28.11
CA LYS A 9 -51.48 11.39 27.99
C LYS A 9 -51.03 11.06 26.57
N ILE A 10 -51.79 11.44 25.55
CA ILE A 10 -51.43 11.20 24.14
C ILE A 10 -50.15 11.96 23.77
N ILE A 11 -50.05 13.23 24.18
CA ILE A 11 -48.85 14.06 23.95
C ILE A 11 -47.63 13.44 24.64
N ILE A 12 -47.76 13.05 25.92
CA ILE A 12 -46.68 12.41 26.67
C ILE A 12 -46.23 11.10 26.01
N ASN A 13 -47.17 10.23 25.60
CA ASN A 13 -46.84 8.98 24.93
C ASN A 13 -46.14 9.23 23.59
N THR A 14 -46.59 10.22 22.82
CA THR A 14 -45.97 10.59 21.54
C THR A 14 -44.53 11.06 21.75
N ILE A 15 -44.28 11.91 22.74
CA ILE A 15 -42.93 12.37 23.09
C ILE A 15 -42.03 11.20 23.52
N ILE A 16 -42.55 10.29 24.35
CA ILE A 16 -41.81 9.09 24.78
C ILE A 16 -41.46 8.21 23.58
N THR A 17 -42.40 7.99 22.65
CA THR A 17 -42.14 7.20 21.44
C THR A 17 -41.07 7.85 20.56
N ILE A 18 -41.13 9.17 20.35
CA ILE A 18 -40.10 9.90 19.59
C ILE A 18 -38.73 9.75 20.25
N LEU A 19 -38.65 9.86 21.58
CA LEU A 19 -37.41 9.67 22.34
C LEU A 19 -36.84 8.25 22.19
N ILE A 20 -37.68 7.22 22.25
CA ILE A 20 -37.24 5.83 22.08
C ILE A 20 -36.70 5.60 20.66
N VAL A 21 -37.38 6.12 19.65
CA VAL A 21 -36.95 6.00 18.25
C VAL A 21 -35.64 6.74 18.02
N SER A 22 -35.49 7.97 18.52
CA SER A 22 -34.24 8.74 18.35
C SER A 22 -33.06 8.11 19.07
N LEU A 23 -33.25 7.59 20.29
CA LEU A 23 -32.25 6.78 20.98
C LEU A 23 -31.87 5.54 20.17
N GLY A 24 -32.85 4.84 19.61
CA GLY A 24 -32.60 3.67 18.75
C GLY A 24 -31.74 3.99 17.53
N VAL A 25 -32.01 5.13 16.86
CA VAL A 25 -31.20 5.61 15.72
C VAL A 25 -29.78 5.93 16.16
N LEU A 26 -29.60 6.69 17.25
CA LEU A 26 -28.27 7.02 17.77
C LEU A 26 -27.46 5.77 18.16
N PHE A 27 -28.09 4.79 18.80
CA PHE A 27 -27.43 3.53 19.13
C PHE A 27 -27.03 2.73 17.89
N TYR A 28 -27.89 2.72 16.86
CA TYR A 28 -27.59 2.04 15.60
C TYR A 28 -26.44 2.71 14.85
N GLU A 29 -26.43 4.05 14.78
CA GLU A 29 -25.34 4.82 14.18
C GLU A 29 -24.02 4.62 14.94
N ALA A 30 -24.04 4.69 16.27
CA ALA A 30 -22.86 4.45 17.10
C ALA A 30 -22.32 3.03 16.93
N TYR A 31 -23.19 2.01 16.90
CA TYR A 31 -22.79 0.63 16.66
C TYR A 31 -22.12 0.45 15.29
N ASN A 32 -22.70 1.04 14.24
CA ASN A 32 -22.14 0.99 12.90
C ASN A 32 -20.81 1.76 12.81
N TYR A 33 -20.71 2.91 13.48
CA TYR A 33 -19.48 3.68 13.58
C TYR A 33 -18.35 2.87 14.25
N CYS A 34 -18.60 2.29 15.43
CA CYS A 34 -17.62 1.45 16.10
C CYS A 34 -17.21 0.24 15.24
N LYS A 35 -18.17 -0.39 14.55
CA LYS A 35 -17.88 -1.51 13.64
C LYS A 35 -17.02 -1.06 12.45
N LYS A 36 -17.24 0.15 11.94
CA LYS A 36 -16.43 0.74 10.86
C LYS A 36 -15.01 1.05 11.35
N GLU A 37 -14.85 1.66 12.52
CA GLU A 37 -13.53 1.93 13.11
C GLU A 37 -12.72 0.65 13.35
N VAL A 38 -13.34 -0.40 13.90
CA VAL A 38 -12.65 -1.69 14.11
C VAL A 38 -12.16 -2.28 12.79
N LYS A 39 -12.94 -2.16 11.71
CA LYS A 39 -12.53 -2.61 10.37
C LYS A 39 -11.39 -1.77 9.79
N ILE A 40 -11.49 -0.44 9.92
CA ILE A 40 -10.44 0.50 9.47
C ILE A 40 -9.14 0.19 10.20
N ASN A 41 -9.19 -0.02 11.53
CA ASN A 41 -7.99 -0.32 12.30
C ASN A 41 -7.34 -1.64 11.86
N ARG A 42 -8.11 -2.71 11.65
CA ARG A 42 -7.53 -3.98 11.16
C ARG A 42 -6.86 -3.81 9.79
N TRP A 43 -7.50 -3.08 8.88
CA TRP A 43 -6.92 -2.84 7.56
C TRP A 43 -5.69 -1.93 7.62
N ALA A 44 -5.75 -0.88 8.43
CA ALA A 44 -4.62 -0.01 8.69
C ALA A 44 -3.43 -0.82 9.25
N ASP A 45 -3.67 -1.75 10.16
CA ASP A 45 -2.61 -2.60 10.71
C ASP A 45 -1.91 -3.41 9.61
N ASP A 46 -2.69 -4.03 8.74
CA ASP A 46 -2.15 -4.80 7.61
C ASP A 46 -1.37 -3.89 6.63
N TYR A 47 -1.89 -2.71 6.30
CA TYR A 47 -1.31 -1.81 5.28
C TYR A 47 -0.08 -1.03 5.75
N PHE A 48 0.00 -0.76 7.04
CA PHE A 48 1.17 -0.15 7.65
C PHE A 48 2.12 -1.20 8.23
N PHE A 49 1.87 -2.49 7.96
CA PHE A 49 2.71 -3.60 8.41
C PHE A 49 2.95 -3.58 9.92
N VAL A 50 1.89 -3.30 10.66
CA VAL A 50 1.92 -3.24 12.11
C VAL A 50 2.11 -4.65 12.66
N LEU A 51 3.15 -4.79 13.48
CA LEU A 51 3.44 -5.99 14.24
C LEU A 51 3.02 -5.71 15.69
N THR A 52 2.16 -6.56 16.25
CA THR A 52 1.90 -6.55 17.69
C THR A 52 2.90 -7.47 18.37
N TYR A 53 3.84 -6.90 19.12
CA TYR A 53 4.78 -7.68 19.91
C TYR A 53 4.70 -7.26 21.38
N LYS A 54 4.24 -8.18 22.24
CA LYS A 54 4.10 -7.96 23.70
C LYS A 54 3.31 -6.68 24.06
N ASP A 55 2.21 -6.45 23.37
CA ASP A 55 1.33 -5.28 23.54
C ASP A 55 2.01 -3.93 23.21
N GLU A 56 3.21 -3.94 22.60
CA GLU A 56 3.86 -2.78 22.04
C GLU A 56 3.62 -2.69 20.53
N LEU A 57 3.38 -1.47 20.06
CA LEU A 57 3.25 -1.15 18.65
C LEU A 57 4.63 -1.27 17.99
N ALA A 58 4.79 -2.22 17.08
CA ALA A 58 5.96 -2.37 16.24
C ALA A 58 5.55 -2.36 14.76
N PHE A 59 6.54 -2.27 13.88
CA PHE A 59 6.33 -2.21 12.43
C PHE A 59 7.34 -3.13 11.74
N ASP A 60 6.95 -3.74 10.63
CA ASP A 60 7.90 -4.37 9.71
C ASP A 60 8.58 -3.29 8.87
N GLU A 61 9.76 -2.86 9.31
CA GLU A 61 10.50 -1.76 8.67
C GLU A 61 10.93 -2.10 7.24
N VAL A 62 11.23 -3.37 6.96
CA VAL A 62 11.63 -3.79 5.60
C VAL A 62 10.45 -3.65 4.64
N LYS A 63 9.26 -4.07 5.08
CA LYS A 63 8.05 -3.91 4.26
C LYS A 63 7.68 -2.45 4.08
N LEU A 64 7.79 -1.63 5.12
CA LEU A 64 7.56 -0.18 5.01
C LEU A 64 8.56 0.48 4.06
N GLU A 65 9.81 0.05 4.06
CA GLU A 65 10.82 0.57 3.12
C GLU A 65 10.48 0.21 1.67
N ILE A 66 10.05 -1.02 1.41
CA ILE A 66 9.59 -1.45 0.08
C ILE A 66 8.33 -0.69 -0.34
N GLN A 67 7.42 -0.44 0.59
CA GLN A 67 6.20 0.35 0.35
C GLN A 67 6.52 1.82 0.02
N ALA A 68 7.44 2.43 0.76
CA ALA A 68 7.94 3.78 0.49
C ALA A 68 8.58 3.86 -0.91
N PHE A 69 9.39 2.87 -1.27
CA PHE A 69 10.00 2.78 -2.59
C PHE A 69 8.95 2.61 -3.70
N TYR A 70 7.92 1.80 -3.47
CA TYR A 70 6.81 1.65 -4.41
C TYR A 70 6.06 2.97 -4.66
N PHE A 71 5.85 3.79 -3.63
CA PHE A 71 5.26 5.13 -3.80
C PHE A 71 6.13 6.08 -4.61
N GLU A 72 7.45 5.98 -4.46
CA GLU A 72 8.38 6.75 -5.29
C GLU A 72 8.25 6.33 -6.77
N LEU A 73 8.17 5.02 -7.03
CA LEU A 73 8.07 4.47 -8.38
C LEU A 73 6.74 4.80 -9.08
N GLU A 74 5.60 4.69 -8.38
CA GLU A 74 4.28 4.83 -9.01
C GLU A 74 3.71 6.25 -8.91
N CYS A 75 4.01 6.97 -7.84
CA CYS A 75 3.40 8.27 -7.56
C CYS A 75 4.42 9.42 -7.56
N GLY A 76 5.71 9.14 -7.71
CA GLY A 76 6.78 10.14 -7.60
C GLY A 76 6.91 10.76 -6.20
N LYS A 77 6.20 10.22 -5.20
CA LYS A 77 6.17 10.73 -3.83
C LYS A 77 7.24 10.01 -3.00
N LYS A 78 8.18 10.76 -2.44
CA LYS A 78 9.22 10.23 -1.58
C LYS A 78 8.78 10.31 -0.12
N TYR A 79 8.62 9.16 0.51
CA TYR A 79 8.32 9.02 1.92
C TYR A 79 9.44 8.26 2.60
N SER A 80 9.78 8.63 3.83
CA SER A 80 10.62 7.80 4.70
C SER A 80 9.77 6.74 5.41
N VAL A 81 10.44 5.74 5.98
CA VAL A 81 9.80 4.77 6.87
C VAL A 81 9.15 5.48 8.06
N GLU A 82 9.80 6.53 8.58
CA GLU A 82 9.33 7.36 9.68
C GLU A 82 8.05 8.13 9.30
N ASP A 83 7.94 8.64 8.08
CA ASP A 83 6.72 9.31 7.60
C ASP A 83 5.53 8.34 7.60
N LEU A 84 5.74 7.10 7.15
CA LEU A 84 4.69 6.08 7.15
C LEU A 84 4.30 5.64 8.57
N LYS A 85 5.27 5.49 9.48
CA LYS A 85 5.00 5.22 10.90
C LYS A 85 4.23 6.36 11.55
N ALA A 86 4.64 7.62 11.31
CA ALA A 86 3.97 8.81 11.82
C ALA A 86 2.54 8.91 11.29
N ALA A 87 2.33 8.64 10.00
CA ALA A 87 0.99 8.58 9.42
C ALA A 87 0.10 7.57 10.15
N TYR A 88 0.58 6.36 10.41
CA TYR A 88 -0.20 5.39 11.17
C TYR A 88 -0.55 5.88 12.58
N VAL A 89 0.44 6.39 13.34
CA VAL A 89 0.27 6.78 14.75
C VAL A 89 -0.61 8.02 14.90
N GLU A 90 -0.35 9.04 14.08
CA GLU A 90 -0.99 10.36 14.19
C GLU A 90 -2.30 10.43 13.41
N ARG A 91 -2.56 9.48 12.51
CA ARG A 91 -3.70 9.49 11.58
C ARG A 91 -3.77 10.82 10.81
N ASN A 92 -2.64 11.26 10.27
CA ASN A 92 -2.53 12.53 9.51
C ASN A 92 -3.00 12.38 8.06
N ASP A 93 -2.85 13.41 7.22
CA ASP A 93 -3.33 13.39 5.83
C ASP A 93 -2.74 12.22 5.02
N LEU A 94 -1.47 11.84 5.25
CA LEU A 94 -0.87 10.68 4.58
C LEU A 94 -1.56 9.36 4.95
N PHE A 95 -2.08 9.26 6.19
CA PHE A 95 -2.88 8.11 6.59
C PHE A 95 -4.15 8.00 5.78
N TYR A 96 -4.90 9.09 5.66
CA TYR A 96 -6.16 9.07 4.93
C TYR A 96 -5.95 8.97 3.43
N ASP A 97 -4.92 9.62 2.87
CA ASP A 97 -4.53 9.44 1.47
C ASP A 97 -4.25 7.96 1.17
N TYR A 98 -3.50 7.29 2.04
CA TYR A 98 -3.18 5.87 1.90
C TYR A 98 -4.40 4.97 2.14
N MET A 99 -5.32 5.41 3.02
CA MET A 99 -6.54 4.70 3.39
C MET A 99 -7.80 5.11 2.60
N ASP A 100 -7.76 6.01 1.61
CA ASP A 100 -8.93 6.39 0.80
C ASP A 100 -8.70 6.13 -0.70
N THR A 101 -7.45 6.11 -1.16
CA THR A 101 -7.10 5.98 -2.59
C THR A 101 -6.92 4.50 -2.97
N PHE A 102 -7.92 3.91 -3.64
CA PHE A 102 -7.86 2.59 -4.33
C PHE A 102 -6.82 1.58 -3.80
N PHE A 103 -7.06 1.09 -2.58
CA PHE A 103 -6.24 0.20 -1.76
C PHE A 103 -5.59 -1.02 -2.44
N GLN A 104 -6.14 -1.51 -3.56
CA GLN A 104 -5.57 -2.68 -4.27
C GLN A 104 -4.45 -2.29 -5.24
N ILE A 105 -4.37 -1.02 -5.63
CA ILE A 105 -3.43 -0.54 -6.66
C ILE A 105 -2.13 -0.02 -6.00
N HIS A 106 -2.21 0.43 -4.75
CA HIS A 106 -1.14 1.17 -4.08
C HIS A 106 -0.38 0.40 -3.01
N TYR A 107 -0.67 -0.88 -2.79
CA TYR A 107 0.18 -1.77 -1.99
C TYR A 107 1.34 -2.27 -2.83
N ALA A 108 2.55 -2.28 -2.27
CA ALA A 108 3.72 -2.78 -2.98
C ALA A 108 3.51 -4.23 -3.41
N PRO A 109 3.58 -4.54 -4.71
CA PRO A 109 3.41 -5.90 -5.18
C PRO A 109 4.52 -6.78 -4.59
N ARG A 110 4.18 -8.03 -4.25
CA ARG A 110 5.18 -8.97 -3.69
C ARG A 110 6.32 -9.19 -4.68
N GLU A 111 6.01 -9.08 -5.96
CA GLU A 111 6.93 -9.16 -7.07
C GLU A 111 8.02 -8.08 -7.02
N LEU A 112 7.75 -6.90 -6.45
CA LEU A 112 8.76 -5.87 -6.22
C LEU A 112 9.78 -6.32 -5.17
N GLU A 113 9.32 -6.88 -4.05
CA GLU A 113 10.21 -7.45 -3.03
C GLU A 113 11.09 -8.57 -3.57
N TYR A 114 10.51 -9.45 -4.40
CA TYR A 114 11.27 -10.50 -5.08
C TYR A 114 12.29 -9.93 -6.06
N SER A 115 11.94 -8.89 -6.79
CA SER A 115 12.87 -8.26 -7.75
C SER A 115 14.03 -7.58 -7.04
N LEU A 116 13.76 -6.86 -5.93
CA LEU A 116 14.82 -6.31 -5.09
C LEU A 116 15.70 -7.43 -4.52
N SER A 117 15.11 -8.52 -4.05
CA SER A 117 15.86 -9.65 -3.53
C SER A 117 16.71 -10.36 -4.61
N ASN A 118 16.22 -10.45 -5.84
CA ASN A 118 16.99 -11.02 -6.95
C ASN A 118 18.24 -10.16 -7.23
N ILE A 119 18.08 -8.84 -7.34
CA ILE A 119 19.22 -7.93 -7.49
C ILE A 119 20.18 -8.08 -6.30
N SER A 120 19.66 -8.12 -5.08
CA SER A 120 20.48 -8.28 -3.88
C SER A 120 21.26 -9.60 -3.86
N LEU A 121 20.67 -10.68 -4.36
CA LEU A 121 21.31 -11.99 -4.47
C LEU A 121 22.42 -11.99 -5.52
N GLU A 122 22.22 -11.34 -6.66
CA GLU A 122 23.25 -11.20 -7.71
C GLU A 122 24.44 -10.36 -7.25
N GLU A 123 24.19 -9.27 -6.52
CA GLU A 123 25.24 -8.33 -6.11
C GLU A 123 25.97 -8.75 -4.82
N TRP A 124 25.26 -9.32 -3.84
CA TRP A 124 25.81 -9.64 -2.52
C TRP A 124 25.53 -11.06 -2.02
N ASN A 125 24.77 -11.88 -2.75
CA ASN A 125 24.32 -13.20 -2.31
C ASN A 125 23.57 -13.15 -0.97
N LEU A 126 22.78 -12.10 -0.76
CA LEU A 126 21.94 -11.87 0.41
C LEU A 126 20.53 -11.46 -0.02
N PHE A 127 19.53 -11.80 0.79
CA PHE A 127 18.18 -11.24 0.63
C PHE A 127 18.17 -9.76 0.97
N PHE A 128 17.29 -8.98 0.32
CA PHE A 128 17.15 -7.53 0.54
C PHE A 128 16.94 -7.17 2.02
N SER A 129 16.17 -7.99 2.76
CA SER A 129 15.93 -7.81 4.20
C SER A 129 17.19 -7.90 5.07
N SER A 130 18.24 -8.53 4.56
CA SER A 130 19.50 -8.79 5.29
C SER A 130 20.61 -7.82 4.93
N LEU A 131 20.36 -6.90 3.99
CA LEU A 131 21.31 -5.89 3.56
C LEU A 131 21.42 -4.74 4.57
N THR A 132 22.59 -4.10 4.60
CA THR A 132 22.77 -2.79 5.24
C THR A 132 22.00 -1.70 4.48
N GLN A 133 21.77 -0.54 5.11
CA GLN A 133 21.05 0.55 4.45
C GLN A 133 21.74 1.03 3.16
N GLU A 134 23.08 1.09 3.17
CA GLU A 134 23.85 1.47 1.98
C GLU A 134 23.66 0.47 0.83
N GLU A 135 23.72 -0.84 1.10
CA GLU A 135 23.49 -1.89 0.10
C GLU A 135 22.04 -1.90 -0.40
N LYS A 136 21.06 -1.62 0.47
CA LYS A 136 19.66 -1.45 0.06
C LYS A 136 19.49 -0.25 -0.88
N ASP A 137 20.13 0.87 -0.58
CA ASP A 137 20.07 2.07 -1.42
C ASP A 137 20.70 1.81 -2.79
N ILE A 138 21.81 1.08 -2.84
CA ILE A 138 22.42 0.63 -4.10
C ILE A 138 21.47 -0.33 -4.84
N THR A 139 20.85 -1.29 -4.15
CA THR A 139 19.87 -2.20 -4.77
C THR A 139 18.71 -1.44 -5.41
N LYS A 140 18.12 -0.47 -4.69
CA LYS A 140 17.04 0.38 -5.18
C LYS A 140 17.49 1.21 -6.39
N HIS A 141 18.73 1.69 -6.39
CA HIS A 141 19.30 2.39 -7.54
C HIS A 141 19.45 1.49 -8.77
N ILE A 142 19.98 0.27 -8.60
CA ILE A 142 20.08 -0.72 -9.68
C ILE A 142 18.69 -1.03 -10.24
N TYR A 143 17.70 -1.26 -9.38
CA TYR A 143 16.31 -1.49 -9.80
C TYR A 143 15.78 -0.35 -10.69
N ILE A 144 16.05 0.91 -10.32
CA ILE A 144 15.63 2.08 -11.11
C ILE A 144 16.30 2.09 -12.48
N GLU A 145 17.61 1.82 -12.57
CA GLU A 145 18.32 1.78 -13.85
C GLU A 145 17.84 0.64 -14.74
N GLU A 146 17.62 -0.56 -14.18
CA GLU A 146 17.02 -1.68 -14.90
C GLU A 146 15.60 -1.35 -15.38
N GLN A 147 14.77 -0.69 -14.56
CA GLN A 147 13.43 -0.25 -14.96
C GLN A 147 13.46 0.78 -16.11
N LYS A 148 14.49 1.61 -16.20
CA LYS A 148 14.68 2.48 -17.38
C LYS A 148 14.99 1.65 -18.63
N MET A 149 15.87 0.65 -18.52
CA MET A 149 16.17 -0.26 -19.64
C MET A 149 14.93 -1.03 -20.10
N VAL A 150 14.09 -1.48 -19.16
CA VAL A 150 12.77 -2.07 -19.48
C VAL A 150 11.92 -1.10 -20.27
N THR A 151 11.81 0.15 -19.80
CA THR A 151 11.01 1.19 -20.45
C THR A 151 11.52 1.48 -21.86
N ASP A 152 12.84 1.56 -22.04
CA ASP A 152 13.49 1.83 -23.32
C ASP A 152 13.30 0.67 -24.30
N TYR A 153 13.40 -0.58 -23.82
CA TYR A 153 13.22 -1.78 -24.63
C TYR A 153 11.78 -1.95 -25.13
N TYR A 154 10.80 -1.86 -24.22
CA TYR A 154 9.38 -2.05 -24.58
C TYR A 154 8.73 -0.78 -25.14
N GLY A 155 9.37 0.39 -24.99
CA GLY A 155 8.80 1.69 -25.37
C GLY A 155 7.57 2.10 -24.56
N ASP A 156 7.34 1.49 -23.39
CA ASP A 156 6.15 1.70 -22.55
C ASP A 156 6.51 1.62 -21.07
N SER A 157 6.38 2.74 -20.36
CA SER A 157 6.69 2.86 -18.92
C SER A 157 5.72 2.11 -18.00
N ARG A 158 4.62 1.58 -18.56
CA ARG A 158 3.69 0.71 -17.83
C ARG A 158 4.21 -0.72 -17.70
N VAL A 159 5.18 -1.13 -18.51
CA VAL A 159 5.85 -2.42 -18.33
C VAL A 159 6.81 -2.30 -17.15
N LYS A 160 6.46 -2.94 -16.04
CA LYS A 160 7.23 -2.87 -14.80
C LYS A 160 8.21 -4.02 -14.72
N LEU A 161 9.45 -3.75 -14.34
CA LEU A 161 10.50 -4.74 -14.11
C LEU A 161 10.04 -5.83 -13.14
N TYR A 162 9.37 -5.43 -12.05
CA TYR A 162 8.84 -6.38 -11.08
C TYR A 162 7.80 -7.35 -11.66
N ASN A 163 7.12 -6.97 -12.73
CA ASN A 163 6.10 -7.80 -13.38
C ASN A 163 6.67 -8.78 -14.43
N LEU A 164 7.95 -8.68 -14.76
CA LEU A 164 8.61 -9.59 -15.70
C LEU A 164 8.86 -10.96 -15.07
N THR A 165 9.19 -11.95 -15.90
CA THR A 165 9.68 -13.24 -15.39
C THR A 165 11.09 -13.10 -14.80
N GLU A 166 11.52 -14.06 -13.98
CA GLU A 166 12.88 -14.06 -13.43
C GLU A 166 13.95 -14.06 -14.52
N ALA A 167 13.77 -14.86 -15.58
CA ALA A 167 14.68 -14.90 -16.70
C ALA A 167 14.77 -13.55 -17.44
N GLN A 168 13.63 -12.89 -17.68
CA GLN A 168 13.59 -11.56 -18.29
C GLN A 168 14.24 -10.49 -17.40
N ARG A 169 14.06 -10.56 -16.07
CA ARG A 169 14.77 -9.66 -15.14
C ARG A 169 16.28 -9.87 -15.20
N LEU A 170 16.74 -11.12 -15.30
CA LEU A 170 18.15 -11.44 -15.43
C LEU A 170 18.76 -10.88 -16.73
N GLU A 171 18.03 -10.89 -17.84
CA GLU A 171 18.46 -10.26 -19.09
C GLU A 171 18.77 -8.75 -18.89
N PHE A 172 17.88 -8.03 -18.21
CA PHE A 172 18.11 -6.61 -17.89
C PHE A 172 19.25 -6.39 -16.89
N HIS A 173 19.40 -7.28 -15.91
CA HIS A 173 20.54 -7.22 -15.00
C HIS A 173 21.87 -7.43 -15.75
N ASN A 174 21.94 -8.40 -16.67
CA ASN A 174 23.11 -8.62 -17.52
C ASN A 174 23.43 -7.40 -18.38
N LEU A 175 22.41 -6.75 -18.94
CA LEU A 175 22.55 -5.49 -19.67
C LEU A 175 23.06 -4.35 -18.80
N TYR A 176 22.58 -4.25 -17.55
CA TYR A 176 23.07 -3.29 -16.58
C TYR A 176 24.55 -3.50 -16.26
N LYS A 177 25.00 -4.75 -16.06
CA LYS A 177 26.40 -5.08 -15.79
C LYS A 177 27.31 -4.91 -17.01
N ASN A 178 26.78 -5.13 -18.21
CA ASN A 178 27.51 -5.04 -19.45
C ASN A 178 26.67 -4.33 -20.54
N PRO A 179 26.95 -3.04 -20.82
CA PRO A 179 26.22 -2.28 -21.84
C PRO A 179 26.32 -2.84 -23.27
N ASN A 180 27.24 -3.78 -23.55
CA ASN A 180 27.35 -4.46 -24.84
C ASN A 180 26.58 -5.80 -24.88
N TYR A 181 25.94 -6.19 -23.78
CA TYR A 181 25.07 -7.35 -23.74
C TYR A 181 23.89 -7.14 -24.69
N VAL A 182 23.49 -8.20 -25.38
CA VAL A 182 22.35 -8.18 -26.30
C VAL A 182 21.27 -9.05 -25.68
N LEU A 183 20.11 -8.44 -25.43
CA LEU A 183 18.95 -9.13 -24.87
C LEU A 183 18.46 -10.22 -25.83
N ASP A 184 18.02 -11.35 -25.30
CA ASP A 184 17.39 -12.41 -26.08
C ASP A 184 15.92 -12.05 -26.41
N ASP A 185 15.69 -11.51 -27.62
CA ASP A 185 14.36 -11.08 -28.06
C ASP A 185 13.27 -12.17 -27.97
N GLU A 186 13.61 -13.45 -28.13
CA GLU A 186 12.63 -14.55 -28.00
C GLU A 186 12.18 -14.71 -26.54
N LEU A 187 13.10 -14.52 -25.59
CA LEU A 187 12.80 -14.55 -24.16
C LEU A 187 12.04 -13.29 -23.70
N MET A 188 12.23 -12.17 -24.39
CA MET A 188 11.65 -10.87 -24.06
C MET A 188 10.19 -10.69 -24.50
N GLU A 189 9.57 -11.71 -25.11
CA GLU A 189 8.13 -11.66 -25.39
C GLU A 189 7.30 -11.54 -24.09
N THR A 190 6.41 -10.54 -24.02
CA THR A 190 5.54 -10.32 -22.86
C THR A 190 4.10 -10.04 -23.26
N ASN A 191 3.17 -10.69 -22.55
CA ASN A 191 1.73 -10.49 -22.69
C ASN A 191 1.15 -9.57 -21.60
N GLN A 192 2.02 -8.86 -20.86
CA GLN A 192 1.62 -7.93 -19.81
C GLN A 192 0.55 -6.96 -20.34
N PRO A 193 -0.68 -6.97 -19.79
CA PRO A 193 -1.74 -6.10 -20.27
C PRO A 193 -1.41 -4.64 -19.96
N LEU A 194 -1.92 -3.73 -20.78
CA LEU A 194 -1.80 -2.27 -20.71
C LEU A 194 -2.50 -1.66 -19.47
N VAL A 195 -2.30 -2.22 -18.28
CA VAL A 195 -2.91 -1.76 -17.04
C VAL A 195 -1.89 -0.93 -16.28
N GLY A 196 -1.84 0.35 -16.64
CA GLY A 196 -1.17 1.39 -15.88
C GLY A 196 -1.96 2.67 -16.05
N VAL A 197 -2.22 3.37 -14.95
CA VAL A 197 -2.76 4.74 -15.03
C VAL A 197 -1.69 5.60 -15.72
N PRO A 198 -2.02 6.34 -16.79
CA PRO A 198 -1.04 7.21 -17.43
C PRO A 198 -0.53 8.22 -16.40
N ILE A 199 0.78 8.28 -16.23
CA ILE A 199 1.44 9.34 -15.46
C ILE A 199 1.47 10.56 -16.38
N TYR A 200 0.73 11.61 -16.00
CA TYR A 200 0.76 12.92 -16.66
C TYR A 200 1.76 13.85 -16.00
#